data_AF-A0A7R7IB22-F1
#
_entry.id   AF-A0A7R7IB22-F1
#
_cell.length_a   1.000
_cell.length_b   1.000
_cell.length_c   1.000
_cell.angle_alpha   90.00
_cell.angle_beta   90.00
_cell.angle_gamma   90.00
#
_symmetry.space_group_name_H-M   'P 1'
#
loop_
_entity.id
_entity.type
_entity.pdbx_description
1 polymer ?
#
loop_
_entity_poly.entity_id
_entity_poly.type
_entity_poly.pdbx_seq_one_letter_code
_entity_poly.pdbx_strand_id
1 'polypeptide(L)'
;MHNDFSVKYAVTEDKQELEQTPPPKDTIKQVRVKSIEEYLSAIDHAFSILCDPGTENKCTLWFRGQAQEGFDLLPTITRKKKDLQLNPLYETAFLSKFKSLAIPYVERLPAFPLPGGVTSYWSWLFMLRHYELPARILDWSSDALTALFFATDPTDPSLKKGIDASVWVLNPVTLNEAFSFHSYLKPGYIPNVEEESFNLYFGPDSNILNSTKPAAAIGPNNTTRIVAQKGTFTVFPRVKDLVGLNKQPDSSDYLYKINIAWEDFEKIQNQLEHFGITRLSLYPDITSIAAEVFNQVINEGIRTN
;
A
#
# COMPACT_ATOMS: atom_id res chain seq x y z
N MET A 1 -54.90 29.88 28.43
CA MET A 1 -53.71 29.60 27.58
C MET A 1 -53.15 28.28 28.11
N HIS A 2 -53.15 27.14 27.42
CA HIS A 2 -53.03 26.85 26.00
C HIS A 2 -53.87 25.63 25.58
N ASN A 3 -54.08 25.54 24.27
CA ASN A 3 -54.86 24.58 23.50
C ASN A 3 -54.38 23.12 23.59
N ASP A 4 -55.37 22.23 23.37
CA ASP A 4 -55.33 20.94 22.68
C ASP A 4 -54.10 20.65 21.83
N PHE A 5 -53.62 19.40 21.84
CA PHE A 5 -53.44 18.60 20.63
C PHE A 5 -53.28 17.11 20.96
N SER A 6 -54.32 16.35 20.62
CA SER A 6 -54.38 14.90 20.48
C SER A 6 -53.39 14.37 19.44
N VAL A 7 -52.57 13.39 19.81
CA VAL A 7 -51.64 12.69 18.92
C VAL A 7 -52.41 11.63 18.11
N LYS A 8 -52.57 11.87 16.81
CA LYS A 8 -53.09 10.90 15.84
C LYS A 8 -51.94 9.99 15.38
N TYR A 9 -52.13 8.68 15.50
CA TYR A 9 -51.32 7.69 14.80
C TYR A 9 -51.68 7.75 13.31
N ALA A 10 -50.72 8.14 12.47
CA ALA A 10 -50.81 8.02 11.02
C ALA A 10 -49.94 6.84 10.60
N VAL A 11 -50.61 5.78 10.14
CA VAL A 11 -50.03 4.72 9.32
C VAL A 11 -49.82 5.33 7.94
N THR A 12 -48.58 5.36 7.45
CA THR A 12 -48.30 5.63 6.03
C THR A 12 -47.43 4.53 5.46
N GLU A 13 -47.95 4.00 4.36
CA GLU A 13 -47.58 2.81 3.62
C GLU A 13 -46.17 2.84 3.02
N ASP A 14 -45.65 1.63 2.84
CA ASP A 14 -44.48 1.27 2.04
C ASP A 14 -44.42 2.03 0.71
N LYS A 15 -43.29 2.72 0.52
CA LYS A 15 -42.67 2.83 -0.80
C LYS A 15 -41.22 2.41 -0.66
N GLN A 16 -40.96 1.15 -0.99
CA GLN A 16 -39.64 0.69 -1.39
C GLN A 16 -39.23 1.50 -2.63
N GLU A 17 -38.50 2.59 -2.42
CA GLU A 17 -37.67 3.16 -3.47
C GLU A 17 -36.59 2.12 -3.77
N LEU A 18 -36.76 1.45 -4.92
CA LEU A 18 -35.72 0.68 -5.58
C LEU A 18 -34.50 1.57 -5.69
N GLU A 19 -33.51 1.36 -4.81
CA GLU A 19 -32.14 1.83 -5.01
C GLU A 19 -31.70 1.33 -6.38
N GLN A 20 -31.79 2.21 -7.36
CA GLN A 20 -31.16 2.02 -8.65
C GLN A 20 -29.67 1.90 -8.34
N THR A 21 -29.15 0.68 -8.41
CA THR A 21 -27.72 0.42 -8.43
C THR A 21 -27.09 1.42 -9.40
N PRO A 22 -26.15 2.26 -8.94
CA PRO A 22 -25.49 3.21 -9.83
C PRO A 22 -24.88 2.45 -11.01
N PRO A 23 -24.82 3.06 -12.21
CA PRO A 23 -24.32 2.41 -13.41
C PRO A 23 -22.92 1.85 -13.17
N PRO A 24 -22.51 0.78 -13.86
CA PRO A 24 -21.20 0.16 -13.65
C PRO A 24 -20.11 1.22 -13.91
N LYS A 25 -19.48 1.67 -12.83
CA LYS A 25 -18.46 2.72 -12.84
C LYS A 25 -17.22 2.25 -13.58
N ASP A 26 -16.56 3.19 -14.24
CA ASP A 26 -15.45 3.03 -15.16
C ASP A 26 -14.47 1.90 -14.79
N THR A 27 -14.21 1.00 -15.74
CA THR A 27 -13.26 -0.09 -15.53
C THR A 27 -11.84 0.48 -15.47
N ILE A 28 -11.05 0.07 -14.47
CA ILE A 28 -9.65 0.47 -14.36
C ILE A 28 -8.91 0.13 -15.66
N LYS A 29 -8.28 1.14 -16.26
CA LYS A 29 -7.50 0.97 -17.49
C LYS A 29 -6.28 0.10 -17.22
N GLN A 30 -6.01 -0.82 -18.13
CA GLN A 30 -4.91 -1.77 -18.00
C GLN A 30 -4.22 -2.06 -19.33
N VAL A 31 -2.93 -2.41 -19.25
CA VAL A 31 -2.10 -2.81 -20.39
C VAL A 31 -1.19 -3.97 -20.00
N ARG A 32 -0.88 -4.86 -20.95
CA ARG A 32 0.09 -5.95 -20.76
C ARG A 32 1.40 -5.59 -21.46
N VAL A 33 2.52 -5.74 -20.77
CA VAL A 33 3.87 -5.41 -21.28
C VAL A 33 4.81 -6.61 -21.18
N LYS A 34 5.81 -6.66 -22.07
CA LYS A 34 6.79 -7.75 -22.22
C LYS A 34 8.24 -7.32 -22.03
N SER A 35 8.47 -6.03 -21.82
CA SER A 35 9.82 -5.48 -21.70
C SER A 35 9.84 -4.24 -20.81
N ILE A 36 11.04 -3.86 -20.34
CA ILE A 36 11.20 -2.63 -19.57
C ILE A 36 10.87 -1.38 -20.42
N GLU A 37 11.16 -1.39 -21.72
CA GLU A 37 10.81 -0.28 -22.62
C GLU A 37 9.30 -0.08 -22.73
N GLU A 38 8.56 -1.18 -22.96
CA GLU A 38 7.09 -1.14 -22.97
C GLU A 38 6.54 -0.73 -21.59
N TYR A 39 7.17 -1.18 -20.51
CA TYR A 39 6.79 -0.81 -19.15
C TYR A 39 6.95 0.70 -18.89
N LEU A 40 8.09 1.30 -19.29
CA LEU A 40 8.32 2.74 -19.17
C LEU A 40 7.33 3.54 -20.04
N SER A 41 7.07 3.07 -21.26
CA SER A 41 6.06 3.69 -22.13
C SER A 41 4.65 3.61 -21.51
N ALA A 42 4.33 2.51 -20.83
CA ALA A 42 3.07 2.35 -20.10
C ALA A 42 2.97 3.28 -18.88
N ILE A 43 4.09 3.59 -18.22
CA ILE A 43 4.14 4.57 -17.13
C ILE A 43 3.87 5.97 -17.66
N ASP A 44 4.52 6.38 -18.75
CA ASP A 44 4.27 7.70 -19.38
C ASP A 44 2.79 7.84 -19.78
N HIS A 45 2.19 6.78 -20.30
CA HIS A 45 0.76 6.74 -20.59
C HIS A 45 -0.09 6.85 -19.31
N ALA A 46 0.30 6.18 -18.21
CA ALA A 46 -0.38 6.31 -16.93
C ALA A 46 -0.33 7.75 -16.38
N PHE A 47 0.80 8.45 -16.53
CA PHE A 47 0.90 9.89 -16.20
C PHE A 47 -0.09 10.72 -17.01
N SER A 48 -0.25 10.47 -18.31
CA SER A 48 -1.20 11.21 -19.15
C SER A 48 -2.67 10.97 -18.78
N ILE A 49 -2.98 9.84 -18.12
CA ILE A 49 -4.34 9.47 -17.72
C ILE A 49 -4.68 9.96 -16.32
N LEU A 50 -3.75 9.78 -15.37
CA LEU A 50 -4.01 9.98 -13.95
C LEU A 50 -3.67 11.40 -13.47
N CYS A 51 -2.94 12.18 -14.25
CA CYS A 51 -2.52 13.53 -13.88
C CYS A 51 -3.27 14.58 -14.72
N ASP A 52 -3.58 15.73 -14.11
CA ASP A 52 -4.25 16.82 -14.82
C ASP A 52 -3.34 17.42 -15.92
N PRO A 53 -3.89 17.73 -17.11
CA PRO A 53 -3.13 18.35 -18.19
C PRO A 53 -2.45 19.66 -17.75
N GLY A 54 -1.14 19.79 -18.00
CA GLY A 54 -0.34 20.96 -17.63
C GLY A 54 0.19 20.95 -16.19
N THR A 55 -0.04 19.88 -15.43
CA THR A 55 0.53 19.68 -14.08
C THR A 55 1.49 18.49 -13.99
N GLU A 56 1.94 17.96 -15.14
CA GLU A 56 2.71 16.72 -15.22
C GLU A 56 3.97 16.78 -14.34
N ASN A 57 4.66 17.92 -14.32
CA ASN A 57 5.86 18.14 -13.50
C ASN A 57 5.61 18.22 -11.98
N LYS A 58 4.35 18.29 -11.55
CA LYS A 58 3.93 18.32 -10.13
C LYS A 58 3.19 17.06 -9.72
N CYS A 59 2.74 16.25 -10.68
CA CYS A 59 2.05 15.00 -10.40
C CYS A 59 3.05 13.97 -9.89
N THR A 60 2.78 13.37 -8.74
CA THR A 60 3.61 12.29 -8.19
C THR A 60 2.80 11.02 -8.18
N LEU A 61 3.23 10.01 -8.94
CA LEU A 61 2.61 8.69 -8.95
C LEU A 61 3.38 7.72 -8.06
N TRP A 62 2.66 6.79 -7.45
CA TRP A 62 3.23 5.70 -6.66
C TRP A 62 2.97 4.36 -7.34
N PHE A 63 3.87 3.42 -7.11
CA PHE A 63 3.93 2.15 -7.81
C PHE A 63 3.97 0.99 -6.82
N ARG A 64 3.25 -0.10 -7.13
CA ARG A 64 3.26 -1.32 -6.32
C ARG A 64 3.30 -2.56 -7.19
N GLY A 65 4.38 -3.32 -7.09
CA GLY A 65 4.50 -4.64 -7.70
C GLY A 65 3.76 -5.72 -6.91
N GLN A 66 3.12 -6.63 -7.62
CA GLN A 66 2.52 -7.85 -7.10
C GLN A 66 2.86 -9.01 -8.02
N ALA A 67 3.31 -10.12 -7.43
CA ALA A 67 3.70 -11.33 -8.15
C ALA A 67 2.57 -12.01 -8.95
N GLN A 68 1.31 -11.58 -8.76
CA GLN A 68 0.16 -12.10 -9.50
C GLN A 68 -0.83 -10.99 -9.81
N GLU A 69 -1.32 -10.98 -11.04
CA GLU A 69 -2.32 -10.01 -11.52
C GLU A 69 -3.68 -10.11 -10.81
N GLY A 70 -3.99 -11.25 -10.20
CA GLY A 70 -5.26 -11.51 -9.52
C GLY A 70 -5.32 -11.02 -8.06
N PHE A 71 -4.23 -10.44 -7.54
CA PHE A 71 -4.18 -9.98 -6.16
C PHE A 71 -4.88 -8.64 -5.97
N ASP A 72 -5.73 -8.56 -4.95
CA ASP A 72 -6.31 -7.29 -4.52
C ASP A 72 -5.28 -6.42 -3.79
N LEU A 73 -5.48 -5.10 -3.88
CA LEU A 73 -4.74 -4.09 -3.12
C LEU A 73 -5.28 -4.03 -1.70
N LEU A 74 -4.98 -5.08 -0.93
CA LEU A 74 -5.33 -5.23 0.46
C LEU A 74 -4.09 -5.38 1.35
N PRO A 75 -4.10 -4.78 2.56
CA PRO A 75 -2.99 -4.88 3.50
C PRO A 75 -2.91 -6.29 4.11
N THR A 76 -1.75 -6.65 4.68
CA THR A 76 -1.51 -8.01 5.21
C THR A 76 -2.45 -8.42 6.33
N ILE A 77 -3.01 -7.45 7.07
CA ILE A 77 -3.98 -7.72 8.14
C ILE A 77 -5.30 -8.33 7.67
N THR A 78 -5.56 -8.40 6.36
CA THR A 78 -6.73 -9.06 5.79
C THR A 78 -6.43 -10.48 5.30
N ARG A 79 -5.16 -10.88 5.25
CA ARG A 79 -4.75 -12.17 4.70
C ARG A 79 -5.01 -13.27 5.72
N LYS A 80 -5.63 -14.35 5.26
CA LYS A 80 -5.87 -15.54 6.08
C LYS A 80 -4.54 -16.18 6.47
N LYS A 81 -4.35 -16.54 7.75
CA LYS A 81 -3.15 -17.23 8.25
C LYS A 81 -3.57 -18.38 9.17
N LYS A 82 -3.15 -19.62 8.82
CA LYS A 82 -3.45 -20.84 9.61
C LYS A 82 -4.91 -20.89 10.06
N ASP A 83 -5.80 -20.80 9.09
CA ASP A 83 -7.27 -20.78 9.26
C ASP A 83 -7.91 -19.57 9.89
N LEU A 84 -7.14 -18.65 10.48
CA LEU A 84 -7.66 -17.42 11.04
C LEU A 84 -7.83 -16.35 9.96
N GLN A 85 -9.07 -15.87 9.79
CA GLN A 85 -9.37 -14.67 9.03
C GLN A 85 -9.07 -13.44 9.89
N LEU A 86 -8.02 -12.70 9.53
CA LEU A 86 -7.62 -11.49 10.22
C LEU A 86 -8.42 -10.29 9.70
N ASN A 87 -8.48 -9.24 10.53
CA ASN A 87 -9.03 -7.94 10.21
C ASN A 87 -8.35 -6.84 11.07
N PRO A 88 -8.47 -5.55 10.69
CA PRO A 88 -7.85 -4.44 11.39
C PRO A 88 -8.10 -4.33 12.90
N LEU A 89 -9.17 -4.92 13.44
CA LEU A 89 -9.45 -4.86 14.88
C LEU A 89 -8.44 -5.67 15.73
N TYR A 90 -7.74 -6.62 15.13
CA TYR A 90 -6.70 -7.41 15.82
C TYR A 90 -5.34 -6.71 15.89
N GLU A 91 -5.16 -5.56 15.23
CA GLU A 91 -3.89 -4.83 15.17
C GLU A 91 -3.29 -4.57 16.57
N THR A 92 -4.12 -4.14 17.52
CA THR A 92 -3.69 -3.85 18.90
C THR A 92 -3.08 -5.08 19.57
N ALA A 93 -3.59 -6.29 19.30
CA ALA A 93 -3.04 -7.52 19.85
C ALA A 93 -1.65 -7.83 19.27
N PHE A 94 -1.46 -7.65 17.95
CA PHE A 94 -0.16 -7.81 17.30
C PHE A 94 0.85 -6.79 17.82
N LEU A 95 0.47 -5.52 17.92
CA LEU A 95 1.32 -4.46 18.46
C LEU A 95 1.75 -4.77 19.89
N SER A 96 0.81 -5.15 20.77
CA SER A 96 1.10 -5.45 22.17
C SER A 96 2.08 -6.62 22.31
N LYS A 97 1.85 -7.72 21.59
CA LYS A 97 2.73 -8.91 21.64
C LYS A 97 4.10 -8.63 21.03
N PHE A 98 4.15 -7.97 19.88
CA PHE A 98 5.41 -7.65 19.23
C PHE A 98 6.24 -6.68 20.08
N LYS A 99 5.65 -5.61 20.61
CA LYS A 99 6.32 -4.67 21.52
C LYS A 99 6.92 -5.39 22.73
N SER A 100 6.18 -6.32 23.34
CA SER A 100 6.67 -7.07 24.51
C SER A 100 7.84 -8.00 24.20
N LEU A 101 7.95 -8.52 22.97
CA LEU A 101 8.95 -9.52 22.59
C LEU A 101 10.14 -8.91 21.85
N ALA A 102 9.93 -7.82 21.10
CA ALA A 102 10.93 -7.25 20.22
C ALA A 102 11.96 -6.42 20.98
N ILE A 103 11.60 -5.77 22.10
CA ILE A 103 12.45 -4.82 22.85
C ILE A 103 13.91 -5.31 23.05
N PRO A 104 14.19 -6.57 23.44
CA PRO A 104 15.57 -7.04 23.62
C PRO A 104 16.38 -7.17 22.32
N TYR A 105 15.73 -7.19 21.16
CA TYR A 105 16.31 -7.56 19.86
C TYR A 105 16.32 -6.41 18.86
N VAL A 106 15.68 -5.27 19.15
CA VAL A 106 15.74 -4.11 18.26
C VAL A 106 17.02 -3.32 18.55
N GLU A 107 17.97 -3.34 17.62
CA GLU A 107 19.24 -2.61 17.73
C GLU A 107 19.05 -1.09 17.83
N ARG A 108 17.96 -0.57 17.24
CA ARG A 108 17.54 0.84 17.33
C ARG A 108 16.04 0.91 17.54
N LEU A 109 15.60 1.14 18.77
CA LEU A 109 14.22 1.55 19.02
C LEU A 109 14.02 3.00 18.54
N PRO A 110 12.80 3.38 18.08
CA PRO A 110 12.43 4.80 18.03
C PRO A 110 12.76 5.42 19.40
N ALA A 111 13.42 6.58 19.38
CA ALA A 111 14.16 7.20 20.50
C ALA A 111 13.74 6.71 21.90
N PHE A 112 14.68 6.11 22.62
CA PHE A 112 14.46 5.73 24.02
C PHE A 112 14.47 6.99 24.91
N PRO A 113 13.58 7.11 25.92
CA PRO A 113 12.52 6.17 26.30
C PRO A 113 11.42 6.14 25.23
N LEU A 114 10.88 4.94 24.93
CA LEU A 114 9.76 4.75 24.01
C LEU A 114 8.68 5.80 24.35
N PRO A 115 8.50 6.87 23.56
CA PRO A 115 7.55 7.90 23.95
C PRO A 115 6.16 7.25 23.99
N GLY A 116 5.39 7.50 25.03
CA GLY A 116 3.95 7.20 24.97
C GLY A 116 3.33 7.98 23.80
N GLY A 117 2.20 7.51 23.28
CA GLY A 117 1.40 8.25 22.31
C GLY A 117 1.65 7.91 20.84
N VAL A 118 1.20 8.82 19.97
CA VAL A 118 0.97 8.62 18.53
C VAL A 118 2.24 8.26 17.74
N THR A 119 3.36 8.96 17.96
CA THR A 119 4.63 8.68 17.27
C THR A 119 5.13 7.26 17.53
N SER A 120 5.01 6.77 18.77
CA SER A 120 5.40 5.39 19.09
C SER A 120 4.46 4.38 18.47
N TYR A 121 3.15 4.65 18.46
CA TYR A 121 2.18 3.80 17.78
C TYR A 121 2.56 3.58 16.30
N TRP A 122 2.81 4.66 15.55
CA TRP A 122 3.21 4.55 14.14
C TRP A 122 4.54 3.83 13.99
N SER A 123 5.55 4.20 14.78
CA SER A 123 6.85 3.53 14.75
C SER A 123 6.72 2.00 14.91
N TRP A 124 5.93 1.53 15.88
CA TRP A 124 5.67 0.10 16.06
C TRP A 124 4.87 -0.52 14.93
N LEU A 125 3.89 0.18 14.36
CA LEU A 125 3.09 -0.32 13.25
C LEU A 125 3.93 -0.48 11.96
N PHE A 126 4.81 0.47 11.68
CA PHE A 126 5.77 0.35 10.58
C PHE A 126 6.79 -0.77 10.80
N MET A 127 7.20 -1.02 12.06
CA MET A 127 8.02 -2.19 12.39
C MET A 127 7.28 -3.51 12.18
N LEU A 128 6.00 -3.61 12.59
CA LEU A 128 5.19 -4.80 12.29
C LEU A 128 5.22 -5.08 10.79
N ARG A 129 5.00 -4.04 9.98
CA ARG A 129 5.02 -4.16 8.53
C ARG A 129 6.39 -4.58 7.99
N HIS A 130 7.47 -3.99 8.51
CA HIS A 130 8.85 -4.30 8.12
C HIS A 130 9.19 -5.79 8.33
N TYR A 131 8.75 -6.36 9.44
CA TYR A 131 8.90 -7.79 9.77
C TYR A 131 7.71 -8.65 9.29
N GLU A 132 6.96 -8.15 8.31
CA GLU A 132 5.88 -8.88 7.62
C GLU A 132 4.74 -9.38 8.53
N LEU A 133 4.58 -8.78 9.70
CA LEU A 133 3.43 -9.00 10.55
C LEU A 133 2.17 -8.34 9.95
N PRO A 134 0.99 -8.85 10.32
CA PRO A 134 -0.29 -8.22 9.98
C PRO A 134 -0.33 -6.75 10.40
N ALA A 135 -0.45 -5.84 9.44
CA ALA A 135 -0.65 -4.41 9.64
C ALA A 135 -1.67 -3.89 8.63
N ARG A 136 -2.39 -2.82 8.96
CA ARG A 136 -3.33 -2.15 8.03
C ARG A 136 -2.66 -1.16 7.08
N ILE A 137 -1.34 -1.25 6.95
CA ILE A 137 -0.52 -0.46 6.04
C ILE A 137 -0.27 -1.29 4.78
N LEU A 138 -0.42 -0.65 3.63
CA LEU A 138 -0.05 -1.19 2.33
C LEU A 138 1.08 -0.34 1.75
N ASP A 139 2.19 -0.99 1.40
CA ASP A 139 3.38 -0.31 0.91
C ASP A 139 3.28 0.02 -0.57
N TRP A 140 3.87 1.13 -0.96
CA TRP A 140 4.07 1.58 -2.32
C TRP A 140 5.51 2.05 -2.44
N SER A 141 5.95 2.30 -3.66
CA SER A 141 7.23 2.93 -3.97
C SER A 141 6.96 4.17 -4.82
N SER A 142 7.70 5.25 -4.61
CA SER A 142 7.76 6.34 -5.60
C SER A 142 8.67 6.01 -6.79
N ASP A 143 9.27 4.82 -6.82
CA ASP A 143 10.14 4.33 -7.88
C ASP A 143 9.49 3.22 -8.71
N ALA A 144 9.31 3.48 -10.00
CA ALA A 144 8.65 2.55 -10.92
C ALA A 144 9.45 1.24 -11.13
N LEU A 145 10.78 1.30 -11.19
CA LEU A 145 11.60 0.11 -11.42
C LEU A 145 11.68 -0.78 -10.19
N THR A 146 11.63 -0.18 -9.00
CA THR A 146 11.48 -0.90 -7.72
C THR A 146 10.19 -1.71 -7.69
N ALA A 147 9.07 -1.13 -8.15
CA ALA A 147 7.81 -1.87 -8.24
C ALA A 147 7.87 -3.00 -9.28
N LEU A 148 8.53 -2.78 -10.42
CA LEU A 148 8.75 -3.82 -11.42
C LEU A 148 9.59 -4.98 -10.86
N PHE A 149 10.65 -4.67 -10.11
CA PHE A 149 11.47 -5.67 -9.43
C PHE A 149 10.62 -6.56 -8.52
N PHE A 150 9.75 -5.97 -7.68
CA PHE A 150 8.87 -6.77 -6.81
C PHE A 150 7.81 -7.56 -7.57
N ALA A 151 7.34 -7.07 -8.71
CA ALA A 151 6.38 -7.79 -9.54
C ALA A 151 6.99 -9.06 -10.15
N THR A 152 8.27 -9.04 -10.49
CA THR A 152 8.96 -10.13 -11.19
C THR A 152 9.98 -10.88 -10.32
N ASP A 153 10.04 -10.63 -9.01
CA ASP A 153 11.00 -11.29 -8.10
C ASP A 153 10.77 -12.81 -8.06
N PRO A 154 11.73 -13.64 -8.53
CA PRO A 154 11.59 -15.09 -8.56
C PRO A 154 11.58 -15.72 -7.16
N THR A 155 11.96 -14.97 -6.13
CA THR A 155 11.99 -15.43 -4.73
C THR A 155 10.68 -15.17 -3.97
N ASP A 156 9.69 -14.49 -4.58
CA ASP A 156 8.41 -14.22 -3.93
C ASP A 156 7.65 -15.54 -3.67
N PRO A 157 7.31 -15.85 -2.39
CA PRO A 157 6.65 -17.11 -2.04
C PRO A 157 5.22 -17.23 -2.58
N SER A 158 4.62 -16.12 -3.02
CA SER A 158 3.30 -16.08 -3.62
C SER A 158 3.31 -16.25 -5.14
N LEU A 159 4.48 -16.30 -5.78
CA LEU A 159 4.63 -16.50 -7.21
C LEU A 159 4.04 -17.85 -7.67
N LYS A 160 3.22 -17.85 -8.72
CA LYS A 160 2.74 -19.06 -9.38
C LYS A 160 3.11 -19.01 -10.85
N LYS A 161 3.68 -20.11 -11.34
CA LYS A 161 4.14 -20.20 -12.73
C LYS A 161 2.96 -20.08 -13.71
N GLY A 162 3.20 -19.35 -14.79
CA GLY A 162 2.21 -19.13 -15.86
C GLY A 162 1.16 -18.06 -15.56
N ILE A 163 1.28 -17.34 -14.45
CA ILE A 163 0.39 -16.23 -14.12
C ILE A 163 1.19 -14.93 -14.25
N ASP A 164 0.64 -13.99 -15.01
CA ASP A 164 1.20 -12.64 -15.16
C ASP A 164 1.26 -11.92 -13.80
N ALA A 165 2.24 -11.05 -13.63
CA ALA A 165 2.34 -10.16 -12.49
C ALA A 165 1.63 -8.85 -12.77
N SER A 166 1.49 -7.99 -11.76
CA SER A 166 0.94 -6.66 -11.97
C SER A 166 1.73 -5.60 -11.21
N VAL A 167 1.96 -4.47 -11.86
CA VAL A 167 2.31 -3.22 -11.22
C VAL A 167 1.09 -2.32 -11.22
N TRP A 168 0.68 -1.91 -10.03
CA TRP A 168 -0.33 -0.88 -9.85
C TRP A 168 0.32 0.49 -9.81
N VAL A 169 -0.29 1.45 -10.50
CA VAL A 169 0.06 2.86 -10.48
C VAL A 169 -1.05 3.61 -9.77
N LEU A 170 -0.69 4.46 -8.82
CA LEU A 170 -1.60 5.21 -7.95
C LEU A 170 -1.30 6.71 -8.06
N ASN A 171 -2.35 7.52 -8.24
CA ASN A 171 -2.32 8.94 -7.92
C ASN A 171 -2.74 9.15 -6.44
N PRO A 172 -1.79 9.35 -5.52
CA PRO A 172 -2.08 9.52 -4.09
C PRO A 172 -2.81 10.83 -3.77
N VAL A 173 -2.65 11.86 -4.61
CA VAL A 173 -3.33 13.15 -4.43
C VAL A 173 -4.82 12.98 -4.69
N THR A 174 -5.19 12.43 -5.85
CA THR A 174 -6.60 12.16 -6.20
C THR A 174 -7.26 11.18 -5.22
N LEU A 175 -6.53 10.15 -4.74
CA LEU A 175 -7.02 9.28 -3.66
C LEU A 175 -7.39 10.07 -2.40
N ASN A 176 -6.53 11.02 -2.00
CA ASN A 176 -6.69 11.81 -0.78
C ASN A 176 -7.71 12.94 -0.88
N GLU A 177 -8.26 13.24 -2.06
CA GLU A 177 -9.34 14.24 -2.20
C GLU A 177 -10.62 13.84 -1.44
N ALA A 178 -10.76 12.56 -1.09
CA ALA A 178 -11.83 12.10 -0.20
C ALA A 178 -11.68 12.53 1.26
N PHE A 179 -10.54 13.10 1.64
CA PHE A 179 -10.26 13.55 3.01
C PHE A 179 -9.93 15.04 3.03
N SER A 180 -10.35 15.70 4.11
CA SER A 180 -9.95 17.06 4.45
C SER A 180 -9.15 17.02 5.74
N PHE A 181 -7.83 16.83 5.61
CA PHE A 181 -6.94 16.79 6.77
C PHE A 181 -6.77 18.18 7.39
N HIS A 182 -6.60 19.21 6.57
CA HIS A 182 -6.45 20.59 7.03
C HIS A 182 -7.43 21.48 6.30
N SER A 183 -8.17 22.32 7.03
CA SER A 183 -9.14 23.27 6.44
C SER A 183 -8.48 24.34 5.57
N TYR A 184 -7.19 24.60 5.79
CA TYR A 184 -6.40 25.60 5.07
C TYR A 184 -5.60 25.03 3.89
N LEU A 185 -5.63 23.70 3.67
CA LEU A 185 -5.00 23.05 2.51
C LEU A 185 -6.07 22.60 1.52
N LYS A 186 -5.67 22.47 0.26
CA LYS A 186 -6.54 21.88 -0.77
C LYS A 186 -6.72 20.37 -0.51
N PRO A 187 -7.87 19.78 -0.91
CA PRO A 187 -8.02 18.33 -1.00
C PRO A 187 -6.87 17.69 -1.77
N GLY A 188 -6.51 16.46 -1.39
CA GLY A 188 -5.39 15.73 -2.01
C GLY A 188 -4.02 15.97 -1.37
N TYR A 189 -3.96 16.76 -0.28
CA TYR A 189 -2.76 16.81 0.57
C TYR A 189 -2.37 15.41 1.06
N ILE A 190 -1.07 15.09 1.01
CA ILE A 190 -0.52 13.83 1.53
C ILE A 190 0.11 14.12 2.90
N PRO A 191 -0.57 13.77 4.00
CA PRO A 191 -0.07 14.05 5.35
C PRO A 191 1.04 13.08 5.75
N ASN A 192 1.87 13.52 6.69
CA ASN A 192 2.65 12.62 7.52
C ASN A 192 1.73 11.89 8.51
N VAL A 193 2.00 10.60 8.76
CA VAL A 193 1.20 9.79 9.69
C VAL A 193 1.16 10.34 11.12
N GLU A 194 2.15 11.15 11.52
CA GLU A 194 2.23 11.76 12.85
C GLU A 194 1.40 13.04 13.01
N GLU A 195 0.81 13.56 11.92
CA GLU A 195 -0.04 14.76 12.00
C GLU A 195 -1.34 14.48 12.74
N GLU A 196 -1.73 15.40 13.63
CA GLU A 196 -2.96 15.27 14.44
C GLU A 196 -4.20 15.06 13.56
N SER A 197 -4.32 15.83 12.47
CA SER A 197 -5.42 15.71 11.52
C SER A 197 -5.55 14.33 10.88
N PHE A 198 -4.43 13.69 10.55
CA PHE A 198 -4.41 12.32 10.04
C PHE A 198 -4.81 11.33 11.13
N ASN A 199 -4.36 11.57 12.36
CA ASN A 199 -4.64 10.70 13.50
C ASN A 199 -6.11 10.70 13.94
N LEU A 200 -6.87 11.77 13.65
CA LEU A 200 -8.32 11.77 13.83
C LEU A 200 -9.01 10.65 13.04
N TYR A 201 -8.50 10.32 11.85
CA TYR A 201 -9.07 9.30 10.96
C TYR A 201 -8.40 7.94 11.12
N PHE A 202 -7.08 7.91 11.27
CA PHE A 202 -6.28 6.70 11.18
C PHE A 202 -5.38 6.47 12.40
N GLY A 203 -5.43 7.29 13.43
CA GLY A 203 -4.58 7.17 14.61
C GLY A 203 -4.99 6.04 15.56
N PRO A 204 -4.22 5.80 16.64
CA PRO A 204 -4.50 4.76 17.62
C PRO A 204 -5.86 4.94 18.31
N ASP A 205 -6.27 6.19 18.52
CA ASP A 205 -7.50 6.59 19.20
C ASP A 205 -8.58 7.06 18.22
N SER A 206 -8.40 6.82 16.92
CA SER A 206 -9.42 7.14 15.91
C SER A 206 -10.69 6.34 16.15
N ASN A 207 -11.83 7.00 15.99
CA ASN A 207 -13.11 6.32 15.95
C ASN A 207 -13.17 5.40 14.73
N ILE A 208 -13.89 4.29 14.85
CA ILE A 208 -14.16 3.41 13.70
C ILE A 208 -14.89 4.25 12.65
N LEU A 209 -14.23 4.45 11.51
CA LEU A 209 -14.79 5.23 10.41
C LEU A 209 -15.97 4.48 9.80
N ASN A 210 -17.01 5.22 9.39
CA ASN A 210 -18.09 4.69 8.56
C ASN A 210 -17.65 4.45 7.11
N SER A 211 -16.40 4.78 6.77
CA SER A 211 -15.82 4.60 5.44
C SER A 211 -14.74 3.54 5.47
N THR A 212 -14.71 2.71 4.42
CA THR A 212 -13.66 1.72 4.16
C THR A 212 -12.49 2.30 3.35
N LYS A 213 -12.56 3.58 2.97
CA LYS A 213 -11.59 4.21 2.07
C LYS A 213 -10.25 4.42 2.79
N PRO A 214 -9.12 3.93 2.23
CA PRO A 214 -7.80 4.22 2.76
C PRO A 214 -7.32 5.61 2.34
N ALA A 215 -6.30 6.13 3.02
CA ALA A 215 -5.62 7.37 2.65
C ALA A 215 -4.14 7.12 2.35
N ALA A 216 -3.60 7.84 1.37
CA ALA A 216 -2.17 7.97 1.15
C ALA A 216 -1.52 8.81 2.27
N ALA A 217 -0.36 8.38 2.76
CA ALA A 217 0.38 9.08 3.81
C ALA A 217 1.89 8.85 3.69
N ILE A 218 2.66 9.76 4.27
CA ILE A 218 4.11 9.65 4.41
C ILE A 218 4.41 9.02 5.78
N GLY A 219 5.11 7.88 5.75
CA GLY A 219 5.56 7.19 6.94
C GLY A 219 6.91 7.69 7.46
N PRO A 220 7.34 7.27 8.66
CA PRO A 220 8.69 7.54 9.14
C PRO A 220 9.71 6.77 8.29
N ASN A 221 10.70 7.49 7.74
CA ASN A 221 11.85 6.90 7.02
C ASN A 221 12.87 6.31 8.01
N ASN A 222 12.43 5.36 8.83
CA ASN A 222 13.18 4.85 9.98
C ASN A 222 14.09 3.65 9.66
N THR A 223 14.04 3.11 8.45
CA THR A 223 14.92 2.00 8.02
C THR A 223 15.59 2.30 6.68
N THR A 224 16.82 1.80 6.51
CA THR A 224 17.55 1.85 5.24
C THR A 224 16.77 1.17 4.12
N ARG A 225 16.01 0.11 4.44
CA ARG A 225 15.11 -0.58 3.50
C ARG A 225 14.03 0.34 2.94
N ILE A 226 13.31 1.09 3.78
CA ILE A 226 12.27 2.02 3.31
C ILE A 226 12.87 3.09 2.40
N VAL A 227 14.05 3.62 2.77
CA VAL A 227 14.74 4.63 1.96
C VAL A 227 15.17 4.06 0.60
N ALA A 228 15.80 2.88 0.60
CA ALA A 228 16.24 2.19 -0.62
C ALA A 228 15.08 1.89 -1.59
N GLN A 229 13.94 1.47 -1.03
CA GLN A 229 12.74 1.16 -1.81
C GLN A 229 11.92 2.40 -2.17
N LYS A 230 12.37 3.60 -1.79
CA LYS A 230 11.61 4.87 -1.87
C LYS A 230 10.17 4.72 -1.39
N GLY A 231 10.02 4.11 -0.21
CA GLY A 231 8.73 3.64 0.32
C GLY A 231 7.74 4.77 0.60
N THR A 232 6.52 4.59 0.11
CA THR A 232 5.33 5.41 0.38
C THR A 232 4.17 4.51 0.80
N PHE A 233 3.09 5.03 1.38
CA PHE A 233 2.13 4.16 2.08
C PHE A 233 0.69 4.59 1.89
N THR A 234 -0.19 3.60 1.80
CA THR A 234 -1.63 3.81 2.02
C THR A 234 -2.03 3.12 3.32
N VAL A 235 -2.81 3.83 4.14
CA VAL A 235 -3.26 3.37 5.44
C VAL A 235 -4.75 3.10 5.38
N PHE A 236 -5.14 1.88 5.72
CA PHE A 236 -6.54 1.47 5.75
C PHE A 236 -7.19 1.82 7.10
N PRO A 237 -8.49 2.13 7.10
CA PRO A 237 -9.23 2.45 8.31
C PRO A 237 -9.35 1.22 9.23
N ARG A 238 -9.57 1.44 10.52
CA ARG A 238 -9.73 0.36 11.51
C ARG A 238 -11.17 -0.15 11.52
N VAL A 239 -11.59 -0.74 10.41
CA VAL A 239 -12.92 -1.37 10.24
C VAL A 239 -12.77 -2.88 10.03
N LYS A 240 -13.80 -3.66 10.35
CA LYS A 240 -13.76 -5.12 10.26
C LYS A 240 -13.60 -5.60 8.81
N ASP A 241 -14.44 -5.09 7.92
CA ASP A 241 -14.52 -5.54 6.54
C ASP A 241 -13.87 -4.49 5.64
N LEU A 242 -12.62 -4.76 5.24
CA LEU A 242 -11.89 -3.90 4.32
C LEU A 242 -12.25 -4.21 2.87
N VAL A 243 -12.37 -3.15 2.08
CA VAL A 243 -12.50 -3.22 0.62
C VAL A 243 -11.13 -2.89 0.02
N GLY A 244 -10.66 -3.71 -0.93
CA GLY A 244 -9.39 -3.48 -1.62
C GLY A 244 -9.37 -2.14 -2.32
N LEU A 245 -8.21 -1.48 -2.38
CA LEU A 245 -8.11 -0.17 -3.04
C LEU A 245 -8.56 -0.23 -4.51
N ASN A 246 -8.26 -1.33 -5.21
CA ASN A 246 -8.70 -1.63 -6.58
C ASN A 246 -10.18 -2.01 -6.72
N LYS A 247 -10.93 -2.08 -5.61
CA LYS A 247 -12.37 -2.43 -5.57
C LYS A 247 -13.23 -1.29 -5.04
N GLN A 248 -12.64 -0.14 -4.74
CA GLN A 248 -13.40 1.04 -4.37
C GLN A 248 -14.20 1.55 -5.58
N PRO A 249 -15.39 2.16 -5.37
CA PRO A 249 -16.25 2.61 -6.46
C PRO A 249 -15.62 3.66 -7.40
N ASP A 250 -14.62 4.39 -6.92
CA ASP A 250 -13.90 5.46 -7.61
C ASP A 250 -12.45 5.07 -7.96
N SER A 251 -12.14 3.77 -7.92
CA SER A 251 -10.77 3.28 -8.11
C SER A 251 -10.17 3.61 -9.48
N SER A 252 -11.00 3.71 -10.52
CA SER A 252 -10.58 4.14 -11.87
C SER A 252 -9.99 5.55 -11.93
N ASP A 253 -10.34 6.40 -10.96
CA ASP A 253 -10.01 7.82 -11.00
C ASP A 253 -8.56 8.06 -10.54
N TYR A 254 -8.00 7.12 -9.78
CA TYR A 254 -6.64 7.22 -9.22
C TYR A 254 -5.79 5.97 -9.44
N LEU A 255 -6.29 4.91 -10.07
CA LEU A 255 -5.50 3.70 -10.38
C LEU A 255 -5.35 3.45 -11.87
N TYR A 256 -4.18 2.91 -12.22
CA TYR A 256 -3.90 2.30 -13.50
C TYR A 256 -3.15 0.98 -13.28
N LYS A 257 -3.41 -0.04 -14.10
CA LYS A 257 -2.80 -1.37 -13.93
C LYS A 257 -1.89 -1.73 -15.11
N ILE A 258 -0.68 -2.18 -14.82
CA ILE A 258 0.25 -2.69 -15.82
C ILE A 258 0.50 -4.18 -15.52
N ASN A 259 0.03 -5.07 -16.37
CA ASN A 259 0.30 -6.50 -16.26
C ASN A 259 1.64 -6.82 -16.92
N ILE A 260 2.49 -7.58 -16.22
CA ILE A 260 3.79 -8.00 -16.72
C ILE A 260 3.68 -9.43 -17.20
N ALA A 261 4.08 -9.67 -18.45
CA ALA A 261 4.03 -10.98 -19.07
C ALA A 261 4.92 -11.99 -18.34
N TRP A 262 4.32 -13.09 -17.86
CA TRP A 262 5.03 -14.16 -17.15
C TRP A 262 6.25 -14.68 -17.91
N GLU A 263 6.11 -14.85 -19.23
CA GLU A 263 7.15 -15.38 -20.11
C GLU A 263 8.43 -14.53 -20.16
N ASP A 264 8.38 -13.27 -19.71
CA ASP A 264 9.48 -12.31 -19.78
C ASP A 264 10.11 -11.98 -18.42
N PHE A 265 9.70 -12.62 -17.31
CA PHE A 265 10.18 -12.26 -15.95
C PHE A 265 11.70 -12.36 -15.81
N GLU A 266 12.29 -13.46 -16.25
CA GLU A 266 13.74 -13.69 -16.16
C GLU A 266 14.52 -12.63 -16.96
N LYS A 267 14.04 -12.33 -18.18
CA LYS A 267 14.62 -11.28 -19.02
C LYS A 267 14.55 -9.92 -18.35
N ILE A 268 13.40 -9.57 -17.76
CA ILE A 268 13.20 -8.29 -17.07
C ILE A 268 14.10 -8.19 -15.83
N GLN A 269 14.20 -9.25 -15.01
CA GLN A 269 15.07 -9.28 -13.85
C GLN A 269 16.54 -9.09 -14.23
N ASN A 270 17.02 -9.80 -15.25
CA ASN A 270 18.38 -9.62 -15.77
C ASN A 270 18.62 -8.17 -16.25
N GLN A 271 17.64 -7.54 -16.91
CA GLN A 271 17.77 -6.14 -17.33
C GLN A 271 17.78 -5.17 -16.14
N LEU A 272 16.96 -5.41 -15.12
CA LEU A 272 16.95 -4.62 -13.87
C LEU A 272 18.31 -4.67 -13.17
N GLU A 273 18.93 -5.85 -13.11
CA GLU A 273 20.27 -6.04 -12.56
C GLU A 273 21.32 -5.22 -13.32
N HIS A 274 21.28 -5.20 -14.66
CA HIS A 274 22.16 -4.37 -15.48
C HIS A 274 21.98 -2.86 -15.23
N PHE A 275 20.78 -2.44 -14.81
CA PHE A 275 20.49 -1.05 -14.41
C PHE A 275 20.82 -0.77 -12.94
N GLY A 276 21.37 -1.74 -12.21
CA GLY A 276 21.74 -1.60 -10.80
C GLY A 276 20.58 -1.77 -9.82
N ILE A 277 19.40 -2.20 -10.30
CA ILE A 277 18.24 -2.52 -9.45
C ILE A 277 18.37 -3.99 -9.03
N THR A 278 19.12 -4.20 -7.96
CA THR A 278 19.41 -5.54 -7.42
C THR A 278 18.73 -5.76 -6.07
N ARG A 279 18.65 -7.02 -5.63
CA ARG A 279 18.17 -7.34 -4.28
C ARG A 279 18.97 -6.61 -3.21
N LEU A 280 20.29 -6.54 -3.33
CA LEU A 280 21.14 -5.81 -2.38
C LEU A 280 20.78 -4.32 -2.34
N SER A 281 20.53 -3.70 -3.50
CA SER A 281 20.18 -2.27 -3.57
C SER A 281 18.86 -1.96 -2.86
N LEU A 282 17.88 -2.89 -2.90
CA LEU A 282 16.54 -2.72 -2.33
C LEU A 282 16.38 -3.29 -0.91
N TYR A 283 17.26 -4.22 -0.52
CA TYR A 283 17.34 -4.82 0.81
C TYR A 283 18.76 -4.64 1.36
N PRO A 284 19.13 -3.42 1.80
CA PRO A 284 20.44 -3.14 2.37
C PRO A 284 20.52 -3.64 3.82
N ASP A 285 20.27 -4.93 4.02
CA ASP A 285 20.40 -5.62 5.29
C ASP A 285 21.56 -6.62 5.25
N ILE A 286 22.05 -6.99 6.44
CA ILE A 286 23.22 -7.87 6.56
C ILE A 286 22.99 -9.25 5.96
N THR A 287 21.74 -9.71 5.89
CA THR A 287 21.40 -11.02 5.32
C THR A 287 21.55 -10.98 3.80
N SER A 288 21.08 -9.90 3.18
CA SER A 288 21.20 -9.66 1.75
C SER A 288 22.66 -9.38 1.34
N ILE A 289 23.42 -8.66 2.17
CA ILE A 289 24.87 -8.49 1.98
C ILE A 289 25.59 -9.85 1.99
N ALA A 290 25.32 -10.69 2.98
CA ALA A 290 25.96 -12.00 3.08
C ALA A 290 25.66 -12.88 1.85
N ALA A 291 24.40 -12.91 1.40
CA ALA A 291 24.01 -13.64 0.19
C ALA A 291 24.71 -13.10 -1.06
N GLU A 292 24.83 -11.78 -1.20
CA GLU A 292 25.49 -11.14 -2.33
C GLU A 292 27.00 -11.45 -2.36
N VAL A 293 27.68 -11.45 -1.21
CA VAL A 293 29.10 -11.84 -1.14
C VAL A 293 29.31 -13.26 -1.65
N PHE A 294 28.43 -14.21 -1.29
CA PHE A 294 28.50 -15.57 -1.84
C PHE A 294 28.36 -15.59 -3.37
N ASN A 295 27.41 -14.83 -3.92
CA ASN A 295 27.22 -14.75 -5.37
C ASN A 295 28.44 -14.16 -6.08
N GLN A 296 29.01 -13.08 -5.56
CA GLN A 296 30.21 -12.44 -6.12
C GLN A 296 31.38 -13.42 -6.14
N VAL A 297 31.62 -14.11 -5.03
CA VAL A 297 32.69 -15.10 -4.89
C VAL A 297 32.50 -16.28 -5.85
N ILE A 298 31.27 -16.75 -6.07
CA ILE A 298 30.96 -17.78 -7.07
C ILE A 298 31.26 -17.27 -8.49
N ASN A 299 30.85 -16.04 -8.80
CA ASN A 299 31.06 -15.41 -10.11
C ASN A 299 32.54 -15.11 -10.41
N GLU A 300 33.33 -14.81 -9.38
CA GLU A 300 34.79 -14.66 -9.46
C GLU A 300 35.51 -16.00 -9.69
N GLY A 301 34.78 -17.12 -9.64
CA GLY A 301 35.24 -18.41 -10.11
C GLY A 301 36.06 -19.18 -9.10
N ILE A 302 35.57 -19.33 -7.86
CA ILE A 302 36.10 -20.38 -6.96
C ILE A 302 36.01 -21.73 -7.69
N ARG A 303 37.17 -22.19 -8.17
CA ARG A 303 37.34 -23.53 -8.70
C ARG A 303 37.30 -24.48 -7.52
N THR A 304 36.22 -25.22 -7.39
CA THR A 304 36.23 -26.44 -6.58
C THR A 304 37.09 -27.46 -7.33
N ASN A 305 38.23 -27.83 -6.73
CA ASN A 305 39.04 -28.96 -7.20
C ASN A 305 38.29 -30.28 -7.03
#